data_AF-A0A0H5QJG2-F1
#
_entry.id   AF-A0A0H5QJG2-F1
#
_cell.length_a   1.000
_cell.length_b   1.000
_cell.length_c   1.000
_cell.angle_alpha   90.00
_cell.angle_beta   90.00
_cell.angle_gamma   90.00
#
_symmetry.space_group_name_H-M   'P 1'
#
loop_
_entity.id
_entity.type
_entity.pdbx_description
1 polymer ?
#
loop_
_entity_poly.entity_id
_entity_poly.type
_entity_poly.pdbx_seq_one_letter_code
_entity_poly.pdbx_strand_id
1 'polypeptide(L)'
;MWNYDGYNDIGSEHGDRYPIKLFRDFLFHQVDDNGNPVLDLALVIHCLNKLDAGISEKMILSSRDRSSLIILGYHDLKRYIEAAFADLAVKRVTTKEKVVPESVSVVPKEPRPSSSFKGSTLNASAADFQVQ
;
A
#
# COMPACT_ATOMS: atom_id res chain seq x y z
N MET A 1 1.29 16.59 -21.50
CA MET A 1 1.47 17.06 -20.11
C MET A 1 0.90 15.95 -19.24
N TRP A 2 1.74 15.04 -18.73
CA TRP A 2 1.23 13.91 -17.96
C TRP A 2 0.65 14.45 -16.64
N ASN A 3 -0.66 14.30 -16.45
CA ASN A 3 -1.34 14.70 -15.22
C ASN A 3 -0.80 13.84 -14.08
N TYR A 4 -0.05 14.49 -13.19
CA TYR A 4 0.24 14.02 -11.85
C TYR A 4 -1.05 14.21 -11.04
N ASP A 5 -1.99 13.28 -11.17
CA ASP A 5 -3.10 13.21 -10.24
C ASP A 5 -2.51 12.88 -8.87
N GLY A 6 -2.72 13.80 -7.93
CA GLY A 6 -2.11 13.88 -6.60
C GLY A 6 -2.47 12.74 -5.64
N TYR A 7 -2.20 11.50 -6.03
CA TYR A 7 -1.99 10.42 -5.10
C TYR A 7 -0.49 10.31 -4.89
N ASN A 8 0.03 11.09 -3.92
CA ASN A 8 1.37 10.86 -3.39
C ASN A 8 1.39 9.44 -2.80
N ASP A 9 1.77 8.46 -3.63
CA ASP A 9 2.30 7.19 -3.15
C ASP A 9 3.61 7.56 -2.48
N ILE A 10 3.56 7.76 -1.17
CA ILE A 10 4.70 8.14 -0.31
C ILE A 10 5.86 7.12 -0.49
N GLY A 11 5.59 5.93 -1.07
CA GLY A 11 6.58 4.93 -1.47
C GLY A 11 7.24 5.12 -2.84
N SER A 12 6.85 6.13 -3.64
CA SER A 12 7.49 6.45 -4.93
C SER A 12 8.55 7.56 -4.84
N GLU A 13 8.45 8.40 -3.80
CA GLU A 13 9.39 9.49 -3.51
C GLU A 13 10.60 9.00 -2.70
N HIS A 14 10.44 7.95 -1.87
CA HIS A 14 11.50 7.35 -1.08
C HIS A 14 11.35 5.82 -1.05
N GLY A 15 12.38 5.07 -1.47
CA GLY A 15 12.43 3.60 -1.46
C GLY A 15 12.83 2.97 -2.79
N ASP A 16 12.65 1.65 -2.91
CA ASP A 16 13.07 0.83 -4.07
C ASP A 16 12.42 1.23 -5.41
N ARG A 17 11.38 2.07 -5.37
CA ARG A 17 10.66 2.58 -6.54
C ARG A 17 11.25 3.88 -7.08
N TYR A 18 12.01 4.61 -6.27
CA TYR A 18 12.61 5.88 -6.67
C TYR A 18 13.58 5.73 -7.86
N PRO A 19 14.46 4.70 -7.92
CA PRO A 19 15.30 4.50 -9.10
C PRO A 19 14.52 4.22 -10.38
N ILE A 20 13.36 3.57 -10.29
CA ILE A 20 12.47 3.31 -11.44
C ILE A 20 11.91 4.64 -11.98
N LYS A 21 11.49 5.55 -11.09
CA LYS A 21 11.05 6.91 -11.45
C LYS A 21 12.16 7.68 -12.16
N LEU A 22 13.37 7.65 -11.63
CA LEU A 22 14.50 8.36 -12.26
C LEU A 22 14.89 7.75 -13.60
N PHE A 23 14.83 6.41 -13.76
CA PHE A 23 15.11 5.77 -15.04
C PHE A 23 14.11 6.18 -16.13
N ARG A 24 12.82 6.30 -15.77
CA ARG A 24 11.81 6.84 -16.70
C ARG A 24 12.18 8.27 -17.13
N ASP A 25 12.60 9.11 -16.20
CA ASP A 25 13.00 10.48 -16.54
C ASP A 25 14.27 10.49 -17.40
N PHE A 26 15.25 9.62 -17.13
CA PHE A 26 16.44 9.42 -17.97
C PHE A 26 16.10 9.05 -19.43
N LEU A 27 15.11 8.20 -19.66
CA LEU A 27 14.72 7.79 -21.02
C LEU A 27 13.92 8.86 -21.77
N PHE A 28 12.97 9.51 -21.09
CA PHE A 28 11.92 10.29 -21.76
C PHE A 28 11.98 11.80 -21.49
N HIS A 29 12.87 12.27 -20.62
CA HIS A 29 13.04 13.69 -20.28
C HIS A 29 14.46 14.18 -20.56
N GLN A 30 15.03 13.78 -21.70
CA GLN A 30 16.28 14.35 -22.16
C GLN A 30 16.03 15.76 -22.70
N VAL A 31 16.98 16.66 -22.44
CA VAL A 31 16.96 18.04 -22.92
C VAL A 31 18.30 18.36 -23.56
N ASP A 32 18.28 19.13 -24.64
CA ASP A 32 19.51 19.68 -25.24
C ASP A 32 20.09 20.82 -24.38
N ASP A 33 21.22 21.38 -24.82
CA ASP A 33 21.89 22.49 -24.12
C ASP A 33 21.02 23.76 -24.05
N ASN A 34 20.00 23.88 -24.91
CA ASN A 34 19.05 24.98 -24.93
C ASN A 34 17.79 24.69 -24.09
N GLY A 35 17.69 23.51 -23.48
CA GLY A 35 16.55 23.08 -22.69
C GLY A 35 15.36 22.53 -23.50
N ASN A 36 15.52 22.32 -24.82
CA ASN A 36 14.46 21.73 -25.63
C ASN A 36 14.37 20.22 -25.36
N PRO A 37 13.16 19.65 -25.26
CA PRO A 37 13.00 18.21 -25.07
C PRO A 37 13.49 17.46 -26.31
N VAL A 38 14.41 16.52 -26.11
CA VAL A 38 14.94 15.63 -27.14
C VAL A 38 14.51 14.20 -26.80
N LEU A 39 14.03 13.46 -27.81
CA LEU A 39 13.72 12.05 -27.68
C LEU A 39 14.45 11.26 -28.75
N ASP A 40 15.44 10.48 -28.35
CA ASP A 40 16.13 9.53 -29.22
C ASP A 40 15.60 8.11 -28.95
N LEU A 41 14.82 7.59 -29.90
CA LEU A 41 14.26 6.25 -29.81
C LEU A 41 15.34 5.15 -29.85
N ALA A 42 16.45 5.37 -30.55
CA ALA A 42 17.54 4.39 -30.60
C ALA A 42 18.16 4.22 -29.21
N LEU A 43 18.39 5.32 -28.50
CA LEU A 43 18.85 5.32 -27.11
C LEU A 43 17.84 4.62 -26.19
N VAL A 44 16.54 4.90 -26.33
CA VAL A 44 15.50 4.27 -25.53
C VAL A 44 15.53 2.75 -25.70
N ILE A 45 15.52 2.26 -26.94
CA ILE A 45 15.54 0.83 -27.24
C ILE A 45 16.83 0.19 -26.70
N HIS A 46 17.97 0.84 -26.88
CA HIS A 46 19.26 0.35 -26.38
C HIS A 46 19.28 0.18 -24.86
N CYS A 47 18.82 1.20 -24.13
CA CYS A 47 18.73 1.14 -22.67
C CYS A 47 17.72 0.10 -22.19
N LEU A 48 16.60 -0.07 -22.88
CA LEU A 48 15.62 -1.11 -22.55
C LEU A 48 16.17 -2.52 -22.82
N ASN A 49 16.93 -2.73 -23.88
CA ASN A 49 17.59 -4.01 -24.14
C ASN A 49 18.62 -4.34 -23.06
N LYS A 50 19.40 -3.34 -22.60
CA LYS A 50 20.34 -3.51 -21.48
C LYS A 50 19.63 -3.84 -20.17
N LEU A 51 18.50 -3.17 -19.92
CA LEU A 51 17.65 -3.42 -18.77
C LEU A 51 17.09 -4.85 -18.79
N ASP A 52 16.51 -5.27 -19.92
CA ASP A 52 15.93 -6.59 -20.09
C ASP A 52 16.98 -7.70 -19.94
N ALA A 53 18.16 -7.51 -20.53
CA ALA A 53 19.29 -8.41 -20.35
C ALA A 53 19.85 -8.41 -18.91
N GLY A 54 19.55 -7.39 -18.11
CA GLY A 54 20.01 -7.29 -16.71
C GLY A 54 21.53 -7.21 -16.59
N ILE A 55 22.18 -6.43 -17.45
CA ILE A 55 23.65 -6.33 -17.46
C ILE A 55 24.19 -5.55 -16.23
N SER A 56 25.47 -5.77 -15.90
CA SER A 56 26.14 -5.10 -14.77
C SER A 56 26.62 -3.68 -15.07
N GLU A 57 26.38 -3.18 -16.29
CA GLU A 57 26.70 -1.79 -16.66
C GLU A 57 25.95 -0.80 -15.75
N LYS A 58 26.67 0.22 -15.30
CA LYS A 58 26.14 1.27 -14.44
C LYS A 58 25.69 2.47 -15.26
N MET A 59 24.58 3.05 -14.87
CA MET A 59 24.06 4.31 -15.39
C MET A 59 24.01 5.36 -14.27
N ILE A 60 24.06 6.63 -14.66
CA ILE A 60 23.88 7.76 -13.74
C ILE A 60 22.46 8.29 -13.94
N LEU A 61 21.69 8.29 -12.87
CA LEU A 61 20.34 8.81 -12.82
C LEU A 61 20.36 10.11 -12.04
N SER A 62 19.65 11.12 -12.53
CA SER A 62 19.54 12.43 -11.89
C SER A 62 18.10 12.73 -11.54
N SER A 63 17.88 13.32 -10.37
CA SER A 63 16.59 13.94 -10.05
C SER A 63 16.26 15.07 -11.03
N ARG A 64 14.98 15.38 -11.17
CA ARG A 64 14.47 16.39 -12.11
C ARG A 64 15.02 17.79 -11.85
N ASP A 65 15.22 18.13 -10.59
CA ASP A 65 15.85 19.36 -10.12
C ASP A 65 17.39 19.32 -10.15
N ARG A 66 17.97 18.19 -10.60
CA ARG A 66 19.41 17.91 -10.65
C ARG A 66 20.14 18.06 -9.31
N SER A 67 19.40 18.03 -8.19
CA SER A 67 19.98 18.16 -6.85
C SER A 67 20.64 16.87 -6.34
N SER A 68 20.20 15.73 -6.87
CA SER A 68 20.71 14.41 -6.50
C SER A 68 21.07 13.58 -7.73
N LEU A 69 22.13 12.77 -7.56
CA LEU A 69 22.60 11.79 -8.53
C LEU A 69 22.66 10.42 -7.86
N ILE A 70 22.25 9.38 -8.59
CA ILE A 70 22.34 7.99 -8.16
C ILE A 70 23.05 7.21 -9.26
N ILE A 71 24.00 6.37 -8.86
CA ILE A 71 24.67 5.43 -9.76
C ILE A 71 24.04 4.05 -9.53
N LEU A 72 23.49 3.46 -10.58
CA LEU A 72 22.79 2.18 -10.48
C LEU A 72 23.09 1.26 -11.66
N GLY A 73 23.21 -0.06 -11.42
CA GLY A 73 23.34 -1.05 -12.48
C GLY A 73 22.00 -1.39 -13.15
N TYR A 74 22.00 -1.74 -14.44
CA TYR A 74 20.80 -2.25 -15.12
C TYR A 74 20.25 -3.52 -14.45
N HIS A 75 21.12 -4.40 -13.99
CA HIS A 75 20.76 -5.58 -13.21
C HIS A 75 19.96 -5.26 -11.93
N ASP A 76 20.38 -4.25 -11.17
CA ASP A 76 19.71 -3.89 -9.91
C ASP A 76 18.37 -3.21 -10.20
N LEU A 77 18.34 -2.36 -11.23
CA LEU A 77 17.11 -1.73 -11.71
C LEU A 77 16.08 -2.77 -12.17
N LYS A 78 16.53 -3.81 -12.88
CA LYS A 78 15.68 -4.95 -13.27
C LYS A 78 15.04 -5.61 -12.05
N ARG A 79 15.83 -5.89 -11.01
CA ARG A 79 15.31 -6.47 -9.76
C ARG A 79 14.26 -5.59 -9.09
N TYR A 80 14.48 -4.27 -9.03
CA TYR A 80 13.49 -3.34 -8.47
C TYR A 80 12.20 -3.33 -9.28
N ILE A 81 12.29 -3.36 -10.61
CA ILE A 81 11.13 -3.42 -11.50
C ILE A 81 10.36 -4.73 -11.31
N GLU A 82 11.06 -5.87 -11.30
CA GLU A 82 10.45 -7.19 -11.09
C GLU A 82 9.74 -7.28 -9.74
N ALA A 83 10.37 -6.80 -8.66
CA ALA A 83 9.77 -6.74 -7.33
C ALA A 83 8.51 -5.85 -7.32
N ALA A 84 8.58 -4.65 -7.92
CA ALA A 84 7.44 -3.75 -8.00
C ALA A 84 6.28 -4.36 -8.82
N PHE A 85 6.58 -5.07 -9.91
CA PHE A 85 5.57 -5.79 -10.69
C PHE A 85 4.94 -6.93 -9.90
N ALA A 86 5.73 -7.71 -9.17
CA ALA A 86 5.25 -8.80 -8.33
C ALA A 86 4.28 -8.28 -7.24
N ASP A 87 4.64 -7.21 -6.54
CA ASP A 87 3.78 -6.55 -5.55
C ASP A 87 2.43 -6.15 -6.13
N LEU A 88 2.44 -5.57 -7.34
CA LEU A 88 1.22 -5.12 -8.02
C LEU A 88 0.38 -6.30 -8.52
N ALA A 89 1.02 -7.37 -8.97
CA ALA A 89 0.33 -8.60 -9.37
C ALA A 89 -0.41 -9.22 -8.18
N VAL A 90 0.21 -9.27 -6.99
CA VAL A 90 -0.43 -9.78 -5.76
C VAL A 90 -1.61 -8.90 -5.33
N LYS A 91 -1.45 -7.55 -5.33
CA LYS A 91 -2.53 -6.61 -4.97
C LYS A 91 -3.78 -6.73 -5.86
N ARG A 92 -3.61 -7.11 -7.14
CA ARG A 92 -4.74 -7.36 -8.06
C ARG A 92 -5.55 -8.60 -7.69
N VAL A 93 -4.94 -9.61 -7.05
CA VAL A 93 -5.64 -10.84 -6.67
C VAL A 93 -6.54 -10.63 -5.45
N THR A 94 -6.19 -9.70 -4.57
CA THR A 94 -6.95 -9.41 -3.34
C THR A 94 -8.08 -8.39 -3.53
N THR A 95 -8.33 -7.91 -4.76
CA THR A 95 -9.45 -6.98 -5.04
C THR A 95 -10.78 -7.70 -5.31
N LYS A 96 -10.91 -8.97 -4.92
CA LYS A 96 -12.21 -9.63 -4.83
C LYS A 96 -12.94 -9.19 -3.56
N GLU A 97 -13.89 -8.28 -3.75
CA GLU A 97 -15.16 -8.16 -3.04
C GLU A 97 -15.10 -8.32 -1.50
N LYS A 98 -15.10 -7.18 -0.79
CA LYS A 98 -15.65 -7.13 0.56
C LYS A 98 -17.17 -7.28 0.45
N VAL A 99 -17.67 -8.51 0.24
CA VAL A 99 -19.06 -8.84 0.53
C VAL A 99 -19.22 -8.66 2.03
N VAL A 100 -19.92 -7.59 2.41
CA VAL A 100 -20.41 -7.43 3.78
C VAL A 100 -21.33 -8.62 4.03
N PRO A 101 -21.07 -9.51 5.02
CA PRO A 101 -22.11 -10.43 5.43
C PRO A 101 -23.25 -9.57 5.98
N GLU A 102 -24.36 -9.55 5.26
CA GLU A 102 -25.62 -8.99 5.71
C GLU A 102 -25.91 -9.58 7.10
N SER A 103 -25.84 -8.73 8.12
CA SER A 103 -26.17 -9.09 9.48
C SER A 103 -27.65 -9.43 9.52
N VAL A 104 -27.96 -10.72 9.44
CA VAL A 104 -29.26 -11.27 9.82
C VAL A 104 -29.58 -10.77 11.23
N SER A 105 -30.63 -9.97 11.35
CA SER A 105 -31.19 -9.52 12.61
C SER A 105 -31.77 -10.71 13.37
N VAL A 106 -30.92 -11.39 14.14
CA VAL A 106 -31.38 -12.35 15.14
C VAL A 106 -32.04 -11.55 16.25
N VAL A 107 -33.37 -11.47 16.23
CA VAL A 107 -34.18 -10.98 17.34
C VAL A 107 -33.79 -11.79 18.59
N PRO A 108 -33.26 -11.17 19.67
CA PRO A 108 -33.01 -11.89 20.90
C PRO A 108 -34.34 -12.38 21.49
N LYS A 109 -34.56 -13.70 21.56
CA LYS A 109 -35.64 -14.28 22.37
C LYS A 109 -35.29 -14.07 23.84
N GLU A 110 -36.05 -13.23 24.54
CA GLU A 110 -35.98 -13.12 25.99
C GLU A 110 -36.22 -14.51 26.63
N PRO A 111 -35.34 -14.97 27.54
CA PRO A 111 -35.57 -16.20 28.27
C PRO A 111 -36.66 -15.99 29.34
N ARG A 112 -37.70 -16.83 29.28
CA ARG A 112 -38.74 -16.92 30.32
C ARG A 112 -38.10 -17.14 31.70
N PRO A 113 -38.43 -16.37 32.75
CA PRO A 113 -37.92 -16.63 34.08
C PRO A 113 -38.54 -17.91 34.63
N SER A 114 -37.75 -18.99 34.69
CA SER A 114 -38.07 -20.19 35.45
C SER A 114 -37.86 -19.92 36.94
N SER A 115 -38.92 -20.10 37.72
CA SER A 115 -38.90 -20.08 39.18
C SER A 115 -37.84 -21.01 39.74
N SER A 116 -36.87 -20.47 40.48
CA SER A 116 -36.09 -21.28 41.41
C SER A 116 -35.88 -20.52 42.71
N PHE A 117 -36.78 -20.81 43.64
CA PHE A 117 -36.55 -21.05 45.06
C PHE A 117 -35.13 -20.73 45.55
N LYS A 118 -34.98 -19.64 46.33
CA LYS A 118 -33.82 -19.41 47.19
C LYS A 118 -34.18 -19.85 48.61
N GLY A 119 -33.63 -20.98 49.03
CA GLY A 119 -33.51 -21.35 50.43
C GLY A 119 -32.12 -20.98 50.92
N SER A 120 -32.04 -20.09 51.91
CA SER A 120 -30.92 -20.04 52.85
C SER A 120 -31.40 -19.37 54.14
N THR A 121 -31.69 -20.23 55.12
CA THR A 121 -31.45 -20.10 56.55
C THR A 121 -31.46 -18.71 57.21
N LEU A 122 -32.52 -18.52 58.02
CA LEU A 122 -32.49 -18.27 59.46
C LEU A 122 -31.54 -17.19 60.00
N ASN A 123 -32.15 -16.06 60.37
CA ASN A 123 -31.73 -15.26 61.52
C ASN A 123 -33.01 -14.94 62.30
N ALA A 124 -33.11 -15.55 63.48
CA ALA A 124 -34.18 -15.37 64.43
C ALA A 124 -34.02 -14.08 65.26
N SER A 125 -35.12 -13.76 65.95
CA SER A 125 -35.28 -12.77 67.02
C SER A 125 -35.82 -11.43 66.54
N ALA A 126 -37.14 -11.23 66.49
CA ALA A 126 -38.13 -11.16 67.57
C ALA A 126 -38.32 -9.74 68.11
N ALA A 127 -39.58 -9.33 68.03
CA ALA A 127 -40.33 -8.48 68.93
C ALA A 127 -40.61 -7.02 68.50
N ASP A 128 -41.89 -6.71 68.67
CA ASP A 128 -42.54 -5.42 68.91
C ASP A 128 -42.87 -4.56 67.66
N PHE A 129 -44.13 -4.46 67.19
CA PHE A 129 -45.47 -4.19 67.76
C PHE A 129 -45.79 -2.68 67.87
N GLN A 130 -46.94 -2.33 67.26
CA GLN A 130 -47.69 -1.04 67.19
C GLN A 130 -47.16 0.03 66.21
N VAL A 131 -47.93 0.54 65.23
CA VAL A 131 -49.29 1.15 65.23
C VAL A 131 -49.33 2.49 65.96
N GLN A 132 -49.05 3.57 65.25
CA GLN A 132 -49.99 4.65 64.87
C GLN A 132 -49.36 5.57 63.84
#